data_AF-A0A016WZX7-F1
#
_entry.id   AF-A0A016WZX7-F1
#
_cell.length_a   1.000
_cell.length_b   1.000
_cell.length_c   1.000
_cell.angle_alpha   90.00
_cell.angle_beta   90.00
_cell.angle_gamma   90.00
#
_symmetry.space_group_name_H-M   'P 1'
#
loop_
_entity.id
_entity.type
_entity.pdbx_description
1 polymer ?
#
loop_
_entity_poly.entity_id
_entity_poly.type
_entity_poly.pdbx_seq_one_letter_code
_entity_poly.pdbx_strand_id
1 'polypeptide(L)'
;MTRLPAPYGDCVPDGKTSDYIYKNYEYSVEGCYRSCFQQLVLKECKCGDPRFPVPAGVTHCEAADPVARKCLDARMNELGGLHGSFRCRENGAMVEVFYEQLNFEMLTESEAYGFVNLLADFGGQLGLWCGISFLTCCEFVFLFLETTYMSAQHNWALYKKKREEKEKKKRMFE
;
A
#
# COMPACT_ATOMS: atom_id res chain seq x y z
N MET A 1 12.09 -11.07 5.31
CA MET A 1 11.70 -9.65 5.41
C MET A 1 10.24 -9.52 5.01
N THR A 2 9.42 -8.88 5.82
CA THR A 2 8.01 -8.61 5.51
C THR A 2 7.78 -7.10 5.55
N ARG A 3 7.33 -6.55 4.42
CA ARG A 3 7.02 -5.12 4.24
C ARG A 3 5.53 -4.88 4.45
N LEU A 4 5.16 -3.67 4.85
CA LEU A 4 3.76 -3.27 4.92
C LEU A 4 3.20 -2.97 3.52
N PRO A 5 1.95 -3.35 3.23
CA PRO A 5 1.28 -2.97 2.00
C PRO A 5 0.91 -1.48 1.98
N ALA A 6 0.43 -1.00 0.83
CA ALA A 6 -0.11 0.36 0.71
C ALA A 6 -1.20 0.60 1.77
N PRO A 7 -1.23 1.75 2.45
CA PRO A 7 -0.54 3.02 2.16
C PRO A 7 0.87 3.19 2.79
N TYR A 8 1.37 2.21 3.53
CA TYR A 8 2.64 2.32 4.26
C TYR A 8 3.86 1.91 3.41
N GLY A 9 3.65 1.19 2.31
CA GLY A 9 4.70 0.80 1.37
C GLY A 9 4.19 0.52 -0.03
N ASP A 10 5.08 0.60 -1.02
CA ASP A 10 4.78 0.37 -2.45
C ASP A 10 5.00 -1.11 -2.83
N CYS A 11 4.20 -1.99 -2.24
CA CYS A 11 4.22 -3.42 -2.58
C CYS A 11 3.14 -3.72 -3.63
N VAL A 12 3.47 -4.53 -4.64
CA VAL A 12 2.49 -5.04 -5.61
C VAL A 12 1.69 -6.16 -4.94
N PRO A 13 0.36 -6.00 -4.72
CA PRO A 13 -0.42 -6.88 -3.85
C PRO A 13 -0.55 -8.33 -4.36
N ASP A 14 -0.52 -8.56 -5.67
CA ASP A 14 -0.57 -9.89 -6.28
C ASP A 14 0.81 -10.39 -6.78
N GLY A 15 1.84 -9.54 -6.72
CA GLY A 15 3.19 -9.85 -7.22
C GLY A 15 3.31 -10.24 -8.71
N LYS A 16 2.22 -10.45 -9.44
CA LYS A 16 2.24 -10.97 -10.81
C LYS A 16 1.53 -10.03 -11.76
N THR A 17 2.27 -9.05 -12.29
CA THR A 17 1.86 -8.33 -13.50
C THR A 17 1.70 -9.34 -14.66
N SER A 18 0.85 -9.04 -15.65
CA SER A 18 0.66 -9.86 -16.87
C SER A 18 1.97 -10.27 -17.55
N ASP A 19 2.97 -9.44 -17.34
CA ASP A 19 4.28 -9.40 -17.97
C ASP A 19 5.34 -10.24 -17.23
N TYR A 20 4.97 -10.82 -16.09
CA TYR A 20 5.83 -11.66 -15.29
C TYR A 20 6.03 -13.05 -15.92
N ILE A 21 7.29 -13.39 -16.20
CA ILE A 21 7.63 -14.61 -16.97
C ILE A 21 7.53 -15.89 -16.12
N TYR A 22 7.58 -15.78 -14.79
CA TYR A 22 7.55 -16.92 -13.87
C TYR A 22 6.16 -17.17 -13.28
N LYS A 23 5.16 -17.45 -14.12
CA LYS A 23 3.75 -17.60 -13.69
C LYS A 23 3.53 -18.66 -12.59
N ASN A 24 4.32 -19.74 -12.61
CA ASN A 24 4.21 -20.85 -11.67
C ASN A 24 5.01 -20.67 -10.37
N TYR A 25 5.78 -19.59 -10.23
CA TYR A 25 6.59 -19.32 -9.05
C TYR A 25 6.04 -18.15 -8.25
N GLU A 26 6.44 -18.05 -6.99
CA GLU A 26 6.17 -16.87 -6.18
C GLU A 26 6.92 -15.65 -6.72
N TYR A 27 6.34 -14.47 -6.52
CA TYR A 27 6.97 -13.23 -6.92
C TYR A 27 8.26 -13.00 -6.12
N SER A 28 9.31 -12.61 -6.83
CA SER A 28 10.59 -12.20 -6.25
C SER A 28 11.15 -11.01 -7.00
N VAL A 29 11.95 -10.19 -6.32
CA VAL A 29 12.64 -9.05 -6.92
C VAL A 29 13.53 -9.47 -8.09
N GLU A 30 14.25 -10.58 -7.94
CA GLU A 30 15.06 -11.18 -9.00
C GLU A 30 14.22 -11.60 -10.21
N GLY A 31 13.06 -12.20 -9.95
CA GLY A 31 12.11 -12.54 -11.01
C GLY A 31 11.56 -11.31 -11.72
N CYS A 32 11.38 -10.19 -11.01
CA CYS A 32 10.94 -8.91 -11.59
C CYS A 32 12.01 -8.33 -12.51
N TYR A 33 13.27 -8.25 -12.06
CA TYR A 33 14.40 -7.80 -12.88
C TYR A 33 14.59 -8.66 -14.13
N ARG A 34 14.52 -9.98 -13.98
CA ARG A 34 14.62 -10.93 -15.11
C ARG A 34 13.44 -10.82 -16.07
N SER A 35 12.23 -10.60 -15.56
CA SER A 35 11.05 -10.34 -16.40
C SER A 35 11.22 -9.04 -17.18
N CYS A 36 11.65 -7.96 -16.53
CA CYS A 36 11.92 -6.67 -17.17
C CYS A 36 12.98 -6.79 -18.28
N PHE A 37 14.09 -7.46 -17.99
CA PHE A 37 15.12 -7.75 -18.99
C PHE A 37 14.56 -8.54 -20.17
N GLN A 38 13.81 -9.61 -19.91
CA GLN A 38 13.22 -10.43 -20.96
C GLN A 38 12.25 -9.61 -21.81
N GLN A 39 11.45 -8.71 -21.22
CA GLN A 39 10.58 -7.81 -21.98
C GLN A 39 11.34 -6.84 -22.87
N LEU A 40 12.47 -6.31 -22.38
CA LEU A 40 13.35 -5.45 -23.18
C LEU A 40 13.89 -6.20 -24.41
N VAL A 41 14.40 -7.42 -24.20
CA VAL A 41 14.93 -8.27 -25.29
C VAL A 41 13.82 -8.64 -26.29
N LEU A 42 12.62 -8.97 -25.81
CA LEU A 42 11.46 -9.25 -26.67
C LEU A 42 11.06 -8.04 -27.52
N LYS A 43 11.10 -6.83 -26.96
CA LYS A 43 10.73 -5.59 -27.66
C LYS A 43 11.72 -5.23 -28.75
N GLU A 44 13.01 -5.46 -28.54
CA GLU A 44 14.06 -4.96 -29.43
C GLU A 44 14.63 -6.01 -30.36
N CYS A 45 14.89 -7.22 -29.84
CA CYS A 45 15.48 -8.33 -30.60
C CYS A 45 14.41 -9.27 -31.16
N LYS A 46 13.13 -9.12 -30.77
CA LYS A 46 11.98 -9.94 -31.20
C LYS A 46 12.09 -11.44 -30.90
N CYS A 47 13.04 -11.82 -30.05
CA CYS A 47 13.26 -13.17 -29.58
C CYS A 47 13.51 -13.13 -28.06
N GLY A 48 13.35 -14.25 -27.37
CA GLY A 48 13.61 -14.30 -25.93
C GLY A 48 15.01 -14.82 -25.60
N ASP A 49 15.60 -14.35 -24.50
CA ASP A 49 16.85 -14.90 -23.99
C ASP A 49 16.66 -16.40 -23.64
N PRO A 50 17.54 -17.31 -24.10
CA PRO A 50 17.45 -18.75 -23.82
C PRO A 50 17.55 -19.13 -22.33
N ARG A 51 18.07 -18.25 -21.45
CA ARG A 51 18.25 -18.52 -20.03
C ARG A 51 16.97 -18.37 -19.21
N PHE A 52 15.94 -17.73 -19.76
CA PHE A 52 14.70 -17.40 -19.07
C PHE A 52 13.48 -17.95 -19.83
N PRO A 53 12.36 -18.26 -19.14
CA PRO A 53 11.16 -18.71 -19.83
C PRO A 53 10.61 -17.61 -20.75
N VAL A 54 10.05 -18.00 -21.88
CA VAL A 54 9.40 -17.11 -22.86
C VAL A 54 7.88 -17.26 -22.82
N PRO A 55 7.13 -16.17 -23.03
CA PRO A 55 5.67 -16.23 -23.16
C PRO A 55 5.25 -17.03 -24.40
N ALA A 56 4.05 -17.62 -24.35
CA ALA A 56 3.52 -18.44 -25.44
C ALA A 56 3.45 -17.65 -26.77
N GLY A 57 4.03 -18.23 -27.83
CA GLY A 57 4.05 -17.64 -29.17
C GLY A 57 5.36 -16.93 -29.55
N VAL A 58 6.34 -16.85 -28.66
CA VAL A 58 7.69 -16.34 -28.97
C VAL A 58 8.74 -17.43 -28.81
N THR A 59 9.65 -17.53 -29.77
CA THR A 59 10.78 -18.45 -29.75
C THR A 59 12.00 -17.81 -29.09
N HIS A 60 12.89 -18.65 -28.56
CA HIS A 60 14.18 -18.18 -28.07
C HIS A 60 15.07 -17.68 -29.22
N CYS A 61 16.01 -16.78 -28.90
CA CYS A 61 17.01 -16.33 -29.85
C CYS A 61 17.92 -17.50 -30.24
N GLU A 62 18.01 -17.79 -31.53
CA GLU A 62 18.88 -18.84 -32.05
C GLU A 62 20.34 -18.39 -32.02
N ALA A 63 21.24 -19.20 -31.47
CA ALA A 63 22.68 -18.87 -31.43
C ALA A 63 23.32 -18.82 -32.82
N ALA A 64 22.68 -19.46 -33.82
CA ALA A 64 23.10 -19.47 -35.21
C ALA A 64 22.78 -18.17 -35.95
N ASP A 65 21.80 -17.38 -35.47
CA ASP A 65 21.43 -16.11 -36.11
C ASP A 65 22.39 -14.99 -35.67
N PRO A 66 23.17 -14.41 -36.60
CA PRO A 66 24.16 -13.40 -36.27
C PRO A 66 23.54 -12.04 -35.89
N VAL A 67 22.30 -11.76 -36.30
CA VAL A 67 21.59 -10.51 -35.98
C VAL A 67 20.99 -10.60 -34.58
N ALA A 68 20.30 -11.70 -34.28
CA ALA A 68 19.72 -11.94 -32.97
C ALA A 68 20.80 -12.03 -31.88
N ARG A 69 21.91 -12.73 -32.16
CA ARG A 69 23.04 -12.84 -31.23
C ARG A 69 23.68 -11.49 -30.92
N LYS A 70 23.95 -10.67 -31.95
CA LYS A 70 24.52 -9.32 -31.76
C LYS A 70 23.60 -8.41 -30.94
N CYS A 71 22.29 -8.50 -31.15
CA CYS A 71 21.30 -7.74 -30.39
C CYS A 71 21.28 -8.16 -28.91
N LEU A 72 21.25 -9.47 -28.66
CA LEU A 72 21.27 -10.02 -27.30
C LEU A 72 22.58 -9.66 -26.57
N ASP A 73 23.73 -9.83 -27.22
CA ASP A 73 25.04 -9.48 -26.66
C ASP A 73 25.13 -7.98 -26.32
N ALA A 74 24.60 -7.10 -27.17
CA ALA A 74 24.59 -5.66 -26.89
C ALA A 74 23.79 -5.33 -25.62
N ARG A 75 22.61 -5.91 -25.46
CA ARG A 75 21.75 -5.68 -24.27
C ARG A 75 22.24 -6.39 -23.01
N MET A 76 22.83 -7.56 -23.16
CA MET A 76 23.53 -8.22 -22.06
C MET A 76 24.72 -7.41 -21.57
N ASN A 77 25.48 -6.75 -22.46
CA ASN A 77 26.60 -5.89 -22.04
C ASN A 77 26.13 -4.57 -21.42
N GLU A 78 25.00 -4.03 -21.87
CA GLU A 78 24.43 -2.78 -21.33
C GLU A 78 23.84 -2.95 -19.92
N LEU A 79 23.18 -4.09 -19.64
CA LEU A 79 22.63 -4.38 -18.31
C LEU A 79 23.55 -5.25 -17.43
N GLY A 80 24.54 -5.92 -18.00
CA GLY A 80 25.26 -7.03 -17.39
C GLY A 80 26.74 -6.79 -17.12
N GLY A 81 27.12 -5.60 -16.62
CA GLY A 81 28.48 -5.31 -16.15
C GLY A 81 29.00 -6.19 -14.99
N LEU A 82 28.38 -7.34 -14.68
CA LEU A 82 28.75 -8.18 -13.54
C LEU A 82 28.88 -9.69 -13.80
N HIS A 83 28.96 -10.19 -15.04
CA HIS A 83 29.27 -11.61 -15.24
C HIS A 83 30.20 -11.85 -16.42
N GLY A 84 31.51 -11.72 -16.12
CA GLY A 84 32.60 -12.04 -17.04
C GLY A 84 32.58 -13.51 -17.49
N SER A 85 32.93 -13.72 -18.75
CA SER A 85 32.95 -15.02 -19.42
C SER A 85 33.82 -16.06 -18.69
N PHE A 86 33.24 -17.20 -18.29
CA PHE A 86 34.01 -18.36 -17.86
C PHE A 86 34.41 -19.21 -19.08
N ARG A 87 35.70 -19.20 -19.44
CA ARG A 87 36.32 -20.18 -20.33
C ARG A 87 36.39 -21.52 -19.61
N CYS A 88 35.85 -22.57 -20.22
CA CYS A 88 36.02 -23.94 -19.71
C CYS A 88 37.48 -24.37 -19.83
N ARG A 89 38.12 -24.64 -18.70
CA ARG A 89 39.26 -25.55 -18.59
C ARG A 89 39.15 -26.26 -17.24
N GLU A 90 38.79 -27.55 -17.30
CA GLU A 90 38.81 -28.55 -16.21
C GLU A 90 38.34 -28.05 -14.83
N ASN A 91 37.02 -28.11 -14.58
CA ASN A 91 36.41 -27.48 -13.41
C ASN A 91 35.69 -28.52 -12.52
N GLY A 92 36.40 -29.11 -11.56
CA GLY A 92 35.79 -29.72 -10.38
C GLY A 92 35.63 -28.64 -9.30
N ALA A 93 34.42 -28.45 -8.78
CA ALA A 93 34.15 -27.51 -7.68
C ALA A 93 33.45 -28.25 -6.54
N MET A 94 34.09 -28.31 -5.37
CA MET A 94 33.47 -28.75 -4.12
C MET A 94 32.82 -27.53 -3.47
N VAL A 95 31.49 -27.56 -3.34
CA VAL A 95 30.71 -26.51 -2.67
C VAL A 95 30.14 -27.10 -1.40
N GLU A 96 30.63 -26.62 -0.26
CA GLU A 96 30.07 -26.94 1.05
C GLU A 96 29.30 -25.71 1.56
N VAL A 97 27.99 -25.84 1.68
CA VAL A 97 27.11 -24.77 2.20
C VAL A 97 26.86 -25.06 3.67
N PHE A 98 27.40 -24.24 4.56
CA PHE A 98 27.15 -24.30 5.99
C PHE A 98 26.69 -22.93 6.51
N TYR A 99 25.85 -22.94 7.55
CA TYR A 99 25.47 -21.73 8.28
C TYR A 99 26.48 -21.52 9.41
N GLU A 100 27.11 -20.34 9.47
CA GLU A 100 28.07 -20.01 10.53
C GLU A 100 27.39 -19.95 11.91
N GLN A 101 26.13 -19.51 11.96
CA GLN A 101 25.28 -19.45 13.14
C GLN A 101 23.81 -19.70 12.75
N LEU A 102 23.05 -20.45 13.56
CA LEU A 102 21.62 -20.73 13.35
C LEU A 102 20.72 -19.57 13.85
N ASN A 103 21.15 -18.33 13.60
CA ASN A 103 20.39 -17.14 13.95
C ASN A 103 19.83 -16.52 12.68
N PHE A 104 18.51 -16.59 12.52
CA PHE A 104 17.82 -15.88 11.45
C PHE A 104 17.44 -14.48 11.96
N GLU A 105 17.98 -13.45 11.32
CA GLU A 105 17.54 -12.08 11.58
C GLU A 105 16.28 -11.79 10.77
N MET A 106 15.15 -11.62 11.45
CA MET A 106 13.88 -11.30 10.80
C MET A 106 13.54 -9.82 10.96
N LEU A 107 13.78 -9.04 9.90
CA LEU A 107 13.34 -7.65 9.81
C LEU A 107 11.87 -7.60 9.36
N THR A 108 10.99 -7.23 10.29
CA THR A 108 9.55 -7.06 10.07
C THR A 108 9.18 -5.59 10.28
N GLU A 109 8.38 -5.02 9.39
CA GLU A 109 7.85 -3.67 9.55
C GLU A 109 6.49 -3.70 10.24
N SER A 110 6.32 -2.82 11.21
CA SER A 110 5.05 -2.58 11.90
C SER A 110 4.66 -1.11 11.75
N GLU A 111 3.36 -0.82 11.80
CA GLU A 111 2.87 0.56 11.72
C GLU A 111 3.47 1.39 12.87
N ALA A 112 4.15 2.49 12.55
CA ALA A 112 4.81 3.31 13.57
C ALA A 112 3.80 4.02 14.50
N TYR A 113 2.58 4.26 14.01
CA TYR A 113 1.53 4.91 14.76
C TYR A 113 0.15 4.42 14.31
N GLY A 114 -0.45 3.56 15.14
CA GLY A 114 -1.81 3.07 14.91
C GLY A 114 -2.89 4.03 15.39
N PHE A 115 -4.13 3.80 14.97
CA PHE A 115 -5.28 4.60 15.38
C PHE A 115 -5.49 4.64 16.90
N VAL A 116 -5.17 3.54 17.60
CA VAL A 116 -5.29 3.47 19.07
C VAL A 116 -4.28 4.40 19.74
N ASN A 117 -3.04 4.46 19.25
CA ASN A 117 -2.03 5.36 19.77
C ASN A 117 -2.42 6.83 19.53
N LEU A 118 -3.01 7.11 18.36
CA LEU A 118 -3.57 8.43 18.04
C LEU A 118 -4.64 8.88 19.03
N LEU A 119 -5.60 8.01 19.32
CA LEU A 119 -6.65 8.32 20.29
C LEU A 119 -6.11 8.44 21.71
N ALA A 120 -5.11 7.63 22.07
CA ALA A 120 -4.46 7.69 23.38
C ALA A 120 -3.74 9.03 23.58
N ASP A 121 -3.01 9.53 22.58
CA ASP A 121 -2.30 10.81 22.70
C ASP A 121 -3.26 12.01 22.68
N PHE A 122 -4.30 11.98 21.85
CA PHE A 122 -5.35 13.00 21.88
C PHE A 122 -6.07 13.05 23.22
N GLY A 123 -6.51 11.88 23.73
CA GLY A 123 -7.17 11.78 25.03
C GLY A 123 -6.25 12.15 26.18
N GLY A 124 -4.98 11.76 26.12
CA GLY A 124 -3.97 12.08 27.12
C GLY A 124 -3.70 13.58 27.21
N GLN A 125 -3.52 14.24 26.07
CA GLN A 125 -3.29 15.70 26.05
C GLN A 125 -4.54 16.48 26.45
N LEU A 126 -5.73 16.14 25.96
CA LEU A 126 -6.97 16.82 26.33
C LEU A 126 -7.35 16.59 27.80
N GLY A 127 -7.09 15.39 28.34
CA GLY A 127 -7.28 15.05 29.74
C GLY A 127 -6.30 15.79 30.66
N LEU A 128 -5.03 15.94 30.25
CA LEU A 128 -4.02 16.63 31.05
C LEU A 128 -4.26 18.15 31.14
N TRP A 129 -4.59 18.80 30.02
CA TRP A 129 -4.71 20.26 29.96
C TRP A 129 -6.10 20.79 30.31
N CYS A 130 -7.16 20.10 29.88
CA CYS A 130 -8.53 20.56 30.06
C CYS A 130 -9.36 19.67 30.99
N GLY A 131 -8.83 18.53 31.46
CA GLY A 131 -9.59 17.56 32.26
C GLY A 131 -10.76 16.94 31.50
N ILE A 132 -10.78 17.07 30.16
CA ILE A 132 -11.89 16.60 29.32
C ILE A 132 -11.75 15.09 29.14
N SER A 133 -12.82 14.38 29.46
CA SER A 133 -12.99 12.95 29.27
C SER A 133 -14.20 12.65 28.38
N PHE A 134 -14.35 11.39 27.99
CA PHE A 134 -15.53 10.91 27.27
C PHE A 134 -16.83 11.21 28.03
N LEU A 135 -16.82 11.06 29.36
CA LEU A 135 -18.00 11.31 30.19
C LEU A 135 -18.39 12.79 30.19
N THR A 136 -17.41 13.70 30.29
CA THR A 136 -17.69 15.14 30.20
C THR A 136 -18.24 15.53 28.83
N CYS A 137 -17.78 14.90 27.73
CA CYS A 137 -18.36 15.13 26.39
C CYS A 137 -19.83 14.69 26.32
N CYS A 138 -20.15 13.51 26.84
CA CYS A 138 -21.53 13.03 26.89
C CYS A 138 -22.43 13.95 27.73
N GLU A 139 -21.95 14.42 28.88
CA GLU A 139 -22.68 15.35 29.74
C GLU A 139 -22.97 16.68 29.03
N PHE A 140 -21.99 17.25 28.32
CA PHE A 140 -22.20 18.46 27.52
C PHE A 140 -23.26 18.27 26.43
N VAL A 141 -23.26 17.13 25.74
CA VAL A 141 -24.26 16.84 24.69
C VAL A 141 -25.66 16.73 25.30
N PHE A 142 -25.84 16.01 26.40
CA PHE A 142 -27.13 15.92 27.07
C PHE A 142 -27.61 17.29 27.57
N LEU A 143 -26.72 18.07 28.18
CA LEU A 143 -27.02 19.40 28.66
C LEU A 143 -27.44 20.32 27.50
N PHE A 144 -26.77 20.25 26.34
CA PHE A 144 -27.16 21.02 25.15
C PHE A 144 -28.53 20.62 24.61
N LEU A 145 -28.83 19.32 24.56
CA LEU A 145 -30.13 18.80 24.12
C LEU A 145 -31.25 19.24 25.06
N GLU A 146 -31.06 19.11 26.38
CA GLU A 146 -32.05 19.57 27.35
C GLU A 146 -32.24 21.10 27.32
N THR A 147 -31.14 21.86 27.23
CA THR A 147 -31.20 23.33 27.18
C THR A 147 -31.92 23.84 25.94
N THR A 148 -31.65 23.23 24.78
CA THR A 148 -32.34 23.59 23.53
C THR A 148 -33.81 23.18 23.56
N TYR A 149 -34.13 22.01 24.12
CA TYR A 149 -35.51 21.57 24.32
C TYR A 149 -36.29 22.54 25.22
N MET A 150 -35.74 22.90 26.38
CA MET A 150 -36.36 23.85 27.31
C MET A 150 -36.51 25.25 26.70
N SER A 151 -35.51 25.72 25.93
CA SER A 151 -35.56 27.00 25.23
C SER A 151 -36.62 27.01 24.13
N ALA A 152 -36.76 25.91 23.38
CA ALA A 152 -37.80 25.75 22.37
C ALA A 152 -39.20 25.74 22.99
N GLN A 153 -39.40 25.04 24.11
CA GLN A 153 -40.66 25.06 24.84
C GLN A 153 -41.00 26.46 25.38
N HIS A 154 -40.01 27.18 25.93
CA HIS A 154 -40.20 28.53 26.43
C HIS A 154 -40.60 29.51 25.31
N ASN A 155 -39.89 29.48 24.19
CA ASN A 155 -40.21 30.31 23.03
C ASN A 155 -41.57 29.94 22.41
N TRP A 156 -41.93 28.66 22.39
CA TRP A 156 -43.24 28.21 21.92
C TRP A 156 -44.39 28.69 22.82
N ALA A 157 -44.21 28.66 24.14
CA ALA A 157 -45.20 29.18 25.09
C ALA A 157 -45.40 30.70 24.96
N LEU A 158 -44.32 31.46 24.78
CA LEU A 158 -44.40 32.91 24.49
C LEU A 158 -45.08 33.19 23.15
N TYR A 159 -44.79 32.38 22.13
CA TYR A 159 -45.42 32.47 20.82
C TYR A 159 -46.94 32.23 20.92
N LYS A 160 -47.35 31.24 21.71
CA LYS A 160 -48.76 30.92 21.97
C LYS A 160 -49.50 32.09 22.64
N LYS A 161 -48.94 32.68 23.71
CA LYS A 161 -49.54 33.85 24.38
C LYS A 161 -49.72 35.04 23.43
N LYS A 162 -48.69 35.35 22.63
CA LYS A 162 -48.76 36.44 21.63
C LYS A 162 -49.84 36.19 20.57
N ARG A 163 -50.06 34.93 20.17
CA ARG A 163 -51.16 34.58 19.25
C ARG A 163 -52.52 34.80 19.89
N GLU A 164 -52.72 34.34 21.13
CA GLU A 164 -53.99 34.49 21.85
C GLU A 164 -54.34 35.98 22.08
N GLU A 165 -53.35 36.83 22.41
CA GLU A 165 -53.55 38.28 22.54
C GLU A 165 -53.93 38.95 21.21
N LYS A 166 -53.33 38.53 20.09
CA LYS A 166 -53.70 39.01 18.74
C LYS A 166 -55.12 38.62 18.36
N GLU A 167 -55.55 37.40 18.68
CA GLU A 167 -56.92 36.93 18.44
C GLU A 167 -57.96 37.65 19.32
N LYS A 168 -57.62 37.97 20.59
CA LYS A 168 -58.48 38.79 21.45
C LYS A 168 -58.63 40.22 20.92
N LYS A 169 -57.54 40.86 20.48
CA LYS A 169 -57.60 42.21 19.88
C LYS A 169 -58.45 42.27 18.61
N LYS A 170 -58.37 41.25 17.73
CA LYS A 170 -59.22 41.17 16.53
C LYS A 170 -60.71 41.11 16.89
N ARG A 171 -61.11 40.25 17.83
CA ARG A 171 -62.51 40.12 18.29
C ARG A 171 -63.08 41.35 19.00
N MET A 172 -62.23 42.27 19.46
CA MET A 172 -62.65 43.52 20.11
C MET A 172 -62.87 44.66 19.09
N PHE A 173 -62.37 44.49 17.85
CA PHE A 173 -62.44 45.48 16.77
C PHE A 173 -63.46 45.12 15.67
N GLU A 174 -64.23 44.05 15.88
CA GLU A 174 -65.29 43.52 15.02
C GLU A 174 -66.63 43.64 15.77
#